data_AF-A0A699GPP5-F1
#
_entry.id   AF-A0A699GPP5-F1
#
_cell.length_a   1.000
_cell.length_b   1.000
_cell.length_c   1.000
_cell.angle_alpha   90.00
_cell.angle_beta   90.00
_cell.angle_gamma   90.00
#
_symmetry.space_group_name_H-M   'P 1'
#
loop_
_entity.id
_entity.type
_entity.pdbx_description
1 polymer ?
#
loop_
_entity_poly.entity_id
_entity_poly.type
_entity_poly.pdbx_seq_one_letter_code
_entity_poly.pdbx_strand_id
1 'polypeptide(L)'
;MDAPTILISVDSSKGNFEDAIDIGLDVDHLVPVATDAFHVVTIVTILFSLGEAIQCIHEYLQGVPIEEEMSTLRFRIGMAEAKNASLRGKIRTMEAI
;
A
#
# COMPACT_ATOMS: atom_id res chain seq x y z
N MET A 1 22.67 -30.22 -7.33
CA MET A 1 22.85 -28.82 -6.89
C MET A 1 21.75 -28.57 -5.89
N ASP A 2 22.06 -28.75 -4.61
CA ASP A 2 21.06 -28.62 -3.54
C ASP A 2 20.82 -27.14 -3.22
N ALA A 3 19.55 -26.79 -3.02
CA ALA A 3 19.10 -25.44 -2.73
C ALA A 3 19.42 -25.06 -1.26
N PRO A 4 19.90 -23.84 -0.98
CA PRO A 4 20.19 -23.43 0.39
C PRO A 4 18.88 -23.29 1.17
N THR A 5 18.76 -24.01 2.28
CA THR A 5 17.62 -23.92 3.19
C THR A 5 17.94 -22.90 4.29
N ILE A 6 17.14 -21.84 4.40
CA ILE A 6 17.26 -20.82 5.44
C ILE A 6 16.59 -21.35 6.71
N LEU A 7 17.38 -21.56 7.77
CA LEU A 7 16.85 -21.88 9.10
C LEU A 7 16.59 -20.58 9.87
N ILE A 8 15.31 -20.29 10.09
CA ILE A 8 14.85 -19.20 10.96
C ILE A 8 15.04 -19.68 12.41
N SER A 9 16.03 -19.12 13.11
CA SER A 9 16.19 -19.35 14.55
C SER A 9 15.32 -18.33 15.30
N VAL A 10 14.20 -18.79 15.85
CA VAL A 10 13.48 -18.06 16.90
C VAL A 10 14.15 -18.44 18.21
N ASP A 11 15.12 -17.64 18.64
CA ASP A 11 15.54 -17.68 20.04
C ASP A 11 14.66 -16.70 20.81
N SER A 12 13.68 -17.29 21.47
CA SER A 12 12.70 -16.63 22.33
C SER A 12 13.43 -16.05 23.55
N SER A 13 13.89 -14.81 23.44
CA SER A 13 14.29 -14.00 24.59
C SER A 13 13.04 -13.58 25.36
N LYS A 14 12.66 -14.46 26.28
CA LYS A 14 11.60 -14.34 27.29
C LYS A 14 11.79 -13.06 28.13
N GLY A 15 11.10 -11.99 27.76
CA GLY A 15 10.99 -10.75 28.56
C GLY A 15 9.92 -9.83 27.99
N ASN A 16 8.91 -9.51 28.79
CA ASN A 16 7.70 -8.77 28.40
C ASN A 16 8.02 -7.36 27.89
N PHE A 17 7.85 -7.10 26.60
CA PHE A 17 7.66 -5.74 26.08
C PHE A 17 6.55 -5.78 25.03
N GLU A 18 5.37 -5.29 25.44
CA GLU A 18 4.32 -4.95 24.50
C GLU A 18 4.79 -3.75 23.66
N ASP A 19 4.87 -3.97 22.33
CA ASP A 19 4.75 -2.97 21.27
C ASP A 19 5.89 -1.95 21.00
N ALA A 20 7.15 -2.40 21.01
CA ALA A 20 8.20 -1.73 20.24
C ALA A 20 9.21 -2.74 19.71
N ILE A 21 9.34 -2.86 18.39
CA ILE A 21 10.41 -3.65 17.77
C ILE A 21 11.69 -2.82 17.89
N ASP A 22 12.46 -3.08 18.94
CA ASP A 22 13.82 -2.56 19.11
C ASP A 22 14.76 -3.39 18.23
N ILE A 23 15.26 -2.78 17.15
CA ILE A 23 16.29 -3.38 16.27
C ILE A 23 17.64 -2.81 16.72
N GLY A 24 18.17 -3.36 17.81
CA GLY A 24 19.55 -3.12 18.22
C GLY A 24 20.52 -3.74 17.21
N LEU A 25 21.13 -2.91 16.37
CA LEU A 25 22.21 -3.30 15.47
C LEU A 25 23.49 -3.44 16.32
N ASP A 26 23.93 -4.68 16.59
CA ASP A 26 25.23 -4.93 17.22
C ASP A 26 26.36 -4.67 16.22
N VAL A 27 27.07 -3.55 16.40
CA VAL A 27 28.15 -3.09 15.52
C VAL A 27 29.52 -3.33 16.14
N ASP A 28 29.63 -4.06 17.25
CA ASP A 28 30.86 -3.99 18.05
C ASP A 28 32.04 -4.84 17.53
N HIS A 29 31.87 -5.65 16.48
CA HIS A 29 32.95 -6.54 16.00
C HIS A 29 33.19 -6.56 14.47
N LEU A 30 32.97 -5.45 13.77
CA LEU A 30 33.34 -5.36 12.35
C LEU A 30 34.86 -5.11 12.20
N VAL A 31 35.66 -6.19 12.26
CA VAL A 31 37.07 -6.15 11.84
C VAL A 31 37.12 -5.77 10.34
N PRO A 32 37.75 -4.64 9.95
CA PRO A 32 37.59 -4.09 8.62
C PRO A 32 38.67 -4.65 7.69
N VAL A 33 38.36 -5.72 6.95
CA VAL A 33 39.14 -6.10 5.76
C VAL A 33 38.14 -6.62 4.71
N ALA A 34 37.90 -5.81 3.67
CA ALA A 34 36.97 -6.04 2.53
C ALA A 34 35.50 -5.58 2.68
N THR A 35 35.26 -4.52 3.46
CA THR A 35 33.90 -4.11 3.89
C THR A 35 33.13 -3.19 2.91
N ASP A 36 33.77 -2.60 1.89
CA ASP A 36 33.14 -1.52 1.12
C ASP A 36 32.26 -2.02 -0.05
N ALA A 37 32.71 -3.05 -0.78
CA ALA A 37 32.00 -3.55 -1.96
C ALA A 37 30.71 -4.32 -1.62
N PHE A 38 30.70 -5.07 -0.51
CA PHE A 38 29.53 -5.86 -0.09
C PHE A 38 28.36 -4.96 0.33
N HIS A 39 28.65 -3.85 0.99
CA HIS A 39 27.62 -2.92 1.44
C HIS A 39 26.97 -2.21 0.25
N VAL A 40 27.76 -1.80 -0.74
CA VAL A 40 27.26 -1.19 -1.98
C VAL A 40 26.36 -2.15 -2.75
N VAL A 41 26.74 -3.44 -2.87
CA VAL A 41 25.90 -4.43 -3.57
C VAL A 41 24.57 -4.62 -2.87
N THR A 42 24.55 -4.75 -1.53
CA THR A 42 23.30 -4.87 -0.76
C THR A 42 22.41 -3.65 -0.92
N ILE A 43 22.96 -2.44 -0.88
CA ILE A 43 22.21 -1.20 -1.08
C ILE A 43 21.59 -1.15 -2.48
N VAL A 44 22.35 -1.49 -3.52
CA VAL A 44 21.86 -1.51 -4.91
C VAL A 44 20.73 -2.53 -5.09
N THR A 45 20.85 -3.72 -4.51
CA THR A 45 19.80 -4.75 -4.57
C THR A 45 18.51 -4.30 -3.88
N ILE A 46 18.60 -3.63 -2.72
CA ILE A 46 17.43 -3.09 -2.03
C ILE A 46 16.74 -2.00 -2.86
N LEU A 47 17.52 -1.07 -3.42
CA LEU A 47 16.98 0.01 -4.27
C LEU A 47 16.30 -0.55 -5.53
N PHE A 48 16.89 -1.58 -6.14
CA PHE A 48 16.31 -2.25 -7.31
C PHE A 48 14.96 -2.90 -6.98
N SER A 49 14.89 -3.68 -5.89
CA SER A 49 13.65 -4.32 -5.43
C SER A 49 12.57 -3.32 -5.05
N LEU A 50 12.95 -2.18 -4.45
CA LEU A 50 12.00 -1.11 -4.13
C LEU A 50 11.45 -0.46 -5.40
N GLY A 51 12.28 -0.25 -6.42
CA GLY A 51 11.86 0.25 -7.72
C GLY A 51 10.81 -0.65 -8.38
N GLU A 52 11.06 -1.96 -8.41
CA GLU A 52 10.12 -2.96 -8.95
C GLU A 52 8.79 -2.97 -8.17
N ALA A 53 8.84 -2.91 -6.84
CA ALA A 53 7.65 -2.86 -6.01
C ALA A 53 6.80 -1.59 -6.29
N ILE A 54 7.44 -0.44 -6.45
CA ILE A 54 6.76 0.82 -6.80
C ILE A 54 6.11 0.71 -8.18
N GLN A 55 6.81 0.16 -9.17
CA GLN A 55 6.28 -0.02 -10.52
C GLN A 55 5.06 -0.96 -10.52
N CYS A 56 5.15 -2.09 -9.82
CA CYS A 56 4.05 -3.04 -9.67
C CYS A 56 2.79 -2.40 -9.06
N ILE A 57 2.97 -1.60 -8.00
CA ILE A 57 1.87 -0.87 -7.37
C ILE A 57 1.27 0.17 -8.33
N HIS A 58 2.12 0.89 -9.08
CA HIS A 58 1.66 1.87 -10.06
C HIS A 58 0.82 1.23 -11.18
N GLU A 59 1.30 0.12 -11.74
CA GLU A 59 0.56 -0.63 -12.77
C GLU A 59 -0.76 -1.18 -12.24
N TYR A 60 -0.77 -1.70 -11.00
CA TYR A 60 -1.99 -2.16 -10.34
C TYR A 60 -3.01 -1.03 -10.17
N LEU A 61 -2.57 0.15 -9.70
CA LEU A 61 -3.43 1.32 -9.50
C LEU A 61 -3.93 1.91 -10.82
N GLN A 62 -3.12 1.87 -11.88
CA GLN A 62 -3.50 2.34 -13.21
C GLN A 62 -4.57 1.44 -13.87
N GLY A 63 -4.57 0.15 -13.53
CA GLY A 63 -5.60 -0.80 -13.95
C GLY A 63 -6.94 -0.68 -13.21
N VAL A 64 -7.02 0.12 -12.14
CA VAL A 64 -8.28 0.35 -11.42
C VAL A 64 -9.10 1.40 -12.19
N PRO A 65 -10.30 1.07 -12.71
CA PRO A 65 -11.11 1.98 -13.52
C PRO A 65 -11.87 3.00 -12.65
N ILE A 66 -11.15 3.68 -11.75
CA ILE A 66 -11.73 4.65 -10.79
C ILE A 66 -12.42 5.78 -11.54
N GLU A 67 -11.83 6.27 -12.63
CA GLU A 67 -12.38 7.38 -13.41
C GLU A 67 -13.72 7.01 -14.06
N GLU A 68 -13.82 5.83 -14.67
CA GLU A 68 -15.04 5.33 -15.32
C GLU A 68 -16.15 5.08 -14.29
N GLU A 69 -15.80 4.49 -13.14
CA GLU A 69 -16.74 4.26 -12.04
C GLU A 69 -17.25 5.59 -11.44
N MET A 70 -16.35 6.57 -11.25
CA MET A 70 -16.69 7.90 -10.75
C MET A 70 -17.55 8.68 -11.74
N SER A 71 -17.28 8.57 -13.05
CA SER A 71 -18.10 9.16 -14.11
C SER A 71 -19.51 8.56 -14.13
N THR A 72 -19.60 7.22 -14.08
CA THR A 72 -20.86 6.48 -13.98
C THR A 72 -21.66 6.87 -12.73
N LEU A 73 -21.01 6.96 -11.57
CA LEU A 73 -21.64 7.34 -10.33
C LEU A 73 -22.17 8.79 -10.39
N ARG A 74 -21.36 9.72 -10.89
CA ARG A 74 -21.76 11.13 -11.08
C ARG A 74 -22.99 11.24 -11.97
N PHE A 75 -23.03 10.49 -13.07
CA PHE A 75 -24.20 10.45 -13.96
C PHE A 75 -25.46 9.98 -13.23
N ARG A 76 -25.36 8.90 -12.45
CA ARG A 76 -26.49 8.35 -11.68
C ARG A 76 -27.00 9.34 -10.62
N ILE A 77 -26.10 10.04 -9.94
CA ILE A 77 -26.45 11.10 -8.97
C ILE A 77 -27.23 12.21 -9.67
N GLY A 78 -26.72 12.72 -10.80
CA GLY A 78 -27.41 13.79 -11.54
C GLY A 78 -28.83 13.39 -11.99
N MET A 79 -29.02 12.14 -12.43
CA MET A 79 -30.35 11.63 -12.77
C MET A 79 -31.27 11.53 -11.54
N ALA A 80 -30.75 11.08 -10.40
CA ALA A 80 -31.50 11.00 -9.15
C ALA A 80 -31.91 12.39 -8.64
N GLU A 81 -31.02 13.38 -8.72
CA GLU A 81 -31.28 14.77 -8.37
C GLU A 81 -32.39 15.37 -9.25
N ALA A 82 -32.31 15.19 -10.57
CA ALA A 82 -33.33 15.66 -11.50
C ALA A 82 -34.71 15.03 -11.21
N LYS A 83 -34.75 13.72 -10.93
CA LYS A 83 -35.98 13.02 -10.57
C LYS A 83 -36.56 13.53 -9.25
N ASN A 84 -35.71 13.76 -8.24
CA ASN A 84 -36.13 14.32 -6.96
C ASN A 84 -36.67 15.74 -7.10
N ALA A 85 -36.03 16.59 -7.92
CA ALA A 85 -36.51 17.94 -8.20
C ALA A 85 -37.89 17.91 -8.89
N SER A 86 -38.07 17.02 -9.87
CA SER A 86 -39.36 16.82 -10.55
C SER A 86 -40.46 16.37 -9.58
N LEU A 87 -40.16 15.39 -8.73
CA LEU A 87 -41.11 14.88 -7.74
C LEU A 87 -41.49 15.97 -6.72
N ARG A 88 -40.52 16.71 -6.21
CA ARG A 88 -40.74 17.84 -5.31
C ARG A 88 -41.63 18.90 -5.95
N GLY A 89 -41.41 19.20 -7.24
CA GLY A 89 -42.29 20.09 -8.00
C GLY A 89 -43.73 19.60 -8.05
N LYS A 90 -43.93 18.32 -8.39
CA LYS A 90 -45.27 17.71 -8.43
C LYS A 90 -45.99 17.76 -7.08
N ILE A 91 -45.30 17.42 -5.99
CA ILE A 91 -45.86 17.47 -4.63
C ILE A 91 -46.31 18.90 -4.31
N ARG A 92 -45.45 19.90 -4.55
CA ARG A 92 -45.80 21.31 -4.30
C ARG A 92 -47.01 21.77 -5.12
N THR A 93 -47.13 21.33 -6.38
CA THR A 93 -48.31 21.64 -7.19
C THR A 93 -49.58 21.00 -6.64
N MET A 94 -49.50 19.77 -6.10
CA MET A 94 -50.64 19.10 -5.49
C MET A 94 -51.05 19.72 -4.14
N GLU A 95 -50.10 20.23 -3.36
CA GLU A 95 -50.37 20.95 -2.09
C GLU A 95 -51.02 22.32 -2.30
N ALA A 96 -50.88 22.91 -3.49
CA ALA A 96 -51.42 24.23 -3.82
C ALA A 96 -52.86 24.19 -4.37
N ILE A 97 -53.46 23.00 -4.49
CA ILE A 97 -54.84 22.75 -4.93
C ILE A 97 -55.69 22.39 -3.71
#